data_AF-A0A5Y2RXV0-F1
#
_entry.id   AF-A0A5Y2RXV0-F1
#
_cell.length_a   1.000
_cell.length_b   1.000
_cell.length_c   1.000
_cell.angle_alpha   90.00
_cell.angle_beta   90.00
_cell.angle_gamma   90.00
#
_symmetry.space_group_name_H-M   'P 1'
#
loop_
_entity.id
_entity.type
_entity.pdbx_description
1 polymer ?
#
loop_
_entity_poly.entity_id
_entity_poly.type
_entity_poly.pdbx_seq_one_letter_code
_entity_poly.pdbx_strand_id
1 'polypeptide(L)'
;MDLNNHIIDNLNYYLNTSTPEYAFLITGGWGSGKTHFIETFIEEYNKNAVDNRSGNKIIKISLFGFKTTSSIDEMIFQSLHPLLGHRYTKLAGNILKGALKLGCKIDINGDSKPDVNINASLDKIKFSEIFSTNTDSGEIIIALDDLERTDIPLKEILGYVNYLVEISKVKVILIANEKILYERDKSSEDKTKDVYSKFKEKVIGKTFQIKHNIDNVLDSFLDESECEPLKRHRDVIKNIYIRSDDTNLRKLKQSILDFGYIANYIDEEQLKNEEYSSLLIRVFFALSLEMKSGELSEEKLRNNEPFQSEKDNSDGSNNIFYKYDISYRNLYVGDLWADILFKGDASNLKSATDELVYFKQQKNNEHPLWFKLWNFSTLNEEQFISLTNQLLFEFDSLQEEEHQVYLHKLALIIYFSKNSLISKEIDEINNTVYEYIKTYKDGWAILNNRSFEDIVFGNNTGYSYYNDSDEDFRKLFNLLRSERKSISDELKHQAEIIRANEVFTYLAQGNKDDLINILYTENQFKPFFNKLNAEDLMKVLLHSSNYITSYFNHIIEERYTSRDTLNGLRAYKYLKIEEGFWIDLQNKISQEIPHLTMLKRYFIEQLDTTIKEIIALLSSVPDV
;
A
#
# COMPACT_ATOMS: atom_id res chain seq x y z
N MET A 1 2.58 -40.24 4.10
CA MET A 1 1.92 -40.14 2.78
C MET A 1 2.18 -38.74 2.30
N ASP A 2 2.80 -38.59 1.12
CA ASP A 2 2.99 -37.25 0.57
C ASP A 2 1.64 -36.61 0.26
N LEU A 3 1.59 -35.30 0.43
CA LEU A 3 0.39 -34.52 0.21
C LEU A 3 -0.08 -34.69 -1.24
N ASN A 4 -1.39 -34.84 -1.45
CA ASN A 4 -2.00 -35.06 -2.76
C ASN A 4 -1.68 -36.41 -3.45
N ASN A 5 -0.97 -37.37 -2.84
CA ASN A 5 -0.75 -38.70 -3.48
C ASN A 5 -2.04 -39.40 -3.90
N HIS A 6 -3.09 -39.31 -3.07
CA HIS A 6 -4.41 -39.83 -3.42
C HIS A 6 -5.00 -39.22 -4.70
N ILE A 7 -4.64 -37.98 -5.06
CA ILE A 7 -5.04 -37.32 -6.31
C ILE A 7 -4.27 -37.97 -7.48
N ILE A 8 -2.96 -38.16 -7.33
CA ILE A 8 -2.11 -38.85 -8.32
C ILE A 8 -2.62 -40.27 -8.57
N ASP A 9 -2.92 -41.03 -7.52
CA ASP A 9 -3.46 -42.39 -7.62
C ASP A 9 -4.79 -42.42 -8.38
N ASN A 10 -5.70 -41.50 -8.07
CA ASN A 10 -6.99 -41.41 -8.74
C ASN A 10 -6.87 -40.91 -10.19
N LEU A 11 -5.92 -40.02 -10.47
CA LEU A 11 -5.64 -39.53 -11.81
C LEU A 11 -5.07 -40.67 -12.67
N ASN A 12 -4.10 -41.42 -12.17
CA ASN A 12 -3.57 -42.62 -12.83
C ASN A 12 -4.67 -43.68 -13.05
N TYR A 13 -5.54 -43.92 -12.07
CA TYR A 13 -6.68 -44.83 -12.23
C TYR A 13 -7.64 -44.37 -13.34
N TYR A 14 -7.98 -43.07 -13.36
CA TYR A 14 -8.82 -42.48 -14.39
C TYR A 14 -8.20 -42.61 -15.78
N LEU A 15 -6.90 -42.31 -15.91
CA LEU A 15 -6.17 -42.41 -17.18
C LEU A 15 -6.01 -43.84 -17.69
N ASN A 16 -6.04 -44.85 -16.80
CA ASN A 16 -6.00 -46.27 -17.19
C ASN A 16 -7.41 -46.88 -17.41
N THR A 17 -8.47 -46.16 -17.07
CA THR A 17 -9.85 -46.64 -17.26
C THR A 17 -10.26 -46.50 -18.73
N SER A 18 -10.82 -47.56 -19.32
CA SER A 18 -11.39 -47.51 -20.67
C SER A 18 -12.70 -46.72 -20.66
N THR A 19 -12.80 -45.67 -21.50
CA THR A 19 -14.01 -44.85 -21.73
C THR A 19 -14.74 -44.47 -20.43
N PRO A 20 -14.16 -43.58 -19.60
CA PRO A 20 -14.76 -43.23 -18.31
C PRO A 20 -16.10 -42.49 -18.42
N GLU A 21 -16.41 -41.87 -19.56
CA GLU A 21 -17.64 -41.10 -19.80
C GLU A 21 -17.89 -39.93 -18.81
N TYR A 22 -16.85 -39.54 -18.06
CA TYR A 22 -16.85 -38.38 -17.18
C TYR A 22 -15.51 -37.65 -17.26
N ALA A 23 -15.49 -36.37 -16.89
CA ALA A 23 -14.28 -35.57 -16.72
C ALA A 23 -13.75 -35.63 -15.27
N PHE A 24 -12.42 -35.52 -15.12
CA PHE A 24 -11.75 -35.43 -13.84
C PHE A 24 -11.46 -33.96 -13.49
N LEU A 25 -11.94 -33.45 -12.36
CA LEU A 25 -11.73 -32.05 -11.97
C LEU A 25 -10.68 -31.92 -10.85
N ILE A 26 -9.67 -31.08 -11.08
CA ILE A 26 -8.73 -30.59 -10.08
C ILE A 26 -9.10 -29.14 -9.73
N THR A 27 -9.32 -28.86 -8.44
CA THR A 27 -9.78 -27.55 -7.97
C THR A 27 -8.98 -26.99 -6.78
N GLY A 28 -9.25 -25.73 -6.43
CA GLY A 28 -8.49 -24.92 -5.47
C GLY A 28 -8.53 -23.43 -5.82
N GLY A 29 -8.20 -22.58 -4.84
CA GLY A 29 -8.16 -21.13 -5.01
C GLY A 29 -7.12 -20.64 -6.03
N TRP A 30 -7.15 -19.36 -6.38
CA TRP A 30 -6.08 -18.78 -7.20
C TRP A 30 -4.75 -18.79 -6.44
N GLY A 31 -3.68 -19.16 -7.14
CA GLY A 31 -2.35 -19.30 -6.52
C GLY A 31 -2.20 -20.47 -5.55
N SER A 32 -3.19 -21.35 -5.41
CA SER A 32 -3.07 -22.61 -4.70
C SER A 32 -2.41 -23.70 -5.59
N GLY A 33 -1.33 -23.38 -6.30
CA GLY A 33 -0.45 -24.35 -6.97
C GLY A 33 -1.06 -25.44 -7.89
N LYS A 34 -2.33 -25.32 -8.33
CA LYS A 34 -2.99 -26.33 -9.19
C LYS A 34 -2.25 -26.56 -10.49
N THR A 35 -1.92 -25.47 -11.16
CA THR A 35 -1.19 -25.41 -12.42
C THR A 35 0.18 -26.10 -12.29
N HIS A 36 0.91 -25.80 -11.22
CA HIS A 36 2.21 -26.43 -10.93
C HIS A 36 2.04 -27.94 -10.71
N PHE A 37 1.09 -28.36 -9.87
CA PHE A 37 0.81 -29.78 -9.61
C PHE A 37 0.52 -30.55 -10.91
N ILE A 38 -0.36 -30.02 -11.76
CA ILE A 38 -0.76 -30.72 -12.99
C ILE A 38 0.32 -30.67 -14.07
N GLU A 39 1.13 -29.60 -14.14
CA GLU A 39 2.27 -29.52 -15.05
C GLU A 39 3.32 -30.57 -14.71
N THR A 40 3.72 -30.68 -13.45
CA THR A 40 4.66 -31.72 -13.00
C THR A 40 4.14 -33.12 -13.34
N PHE A 41 2.85 -33.38 -13.06
CA PHE A 41 2.25 -34.67 -13.41
C PHE A 41 2.24 -34.93 -14.92
N ILE A 42 1.87 -33.95 -15.74
CA ILE A 42 1.80 -34.08 -17.20
C ILE A 42 3.20 -34.32 -17.79
N GLU A 43 4.21 -33.61 -17.30
CA GLU A 43 5.61 -33.80 -17.73
C GLU A 43 6.08 -35.23 -17.44
N GLU A 44 5.86 -35.72 -16.23
CA GLU A 44 6.21 -37.10 -15.85
C GLU A 44 5.43 -38.13 -16.66
N TYR A 45 4.11 -37.95 -16.81
CA TYR A 45 3.27 -38.86 -17.58
C TYR A 45 3.70 -38.94 -19.04
N ASN A 46 3.90 -37.80 -19.71
CA ASN A 46 4.29 -37.75 -21.10
C ASN A 46 5.69 -38.32 -21.33
N LYS A 47 6.63 -38.08 -20.40
CA LYS A 47 7.97 -38.67 -20.44
C LYS A 47 7.90 -40.20 -20.34
N ASN A 48 7.16 -40.72 -19.37
CA ASN A 48 6.96 -42.17 -19.19
C ASN A 48 6.27 -42.80 -20.41
N ALA A 49 5.35 -42.07 -21.07
CA ALA A 49 4.66 -42.55 -22.25
C ALA A 49 5.59 -42.70 -23.46
N VAL A 50 6.59 -41.82 -23.59
CA VAL A 50 7.67 -41.91 -24.60
C VAL A 50 8.59 -43.09 -24.29
N ASP A 51 9.05 -43.22 -23.04
CA ASP A 51 9.97 -44.27 -22.62
C ASP A 51 9.38 -45.67 -22.82
N ASN A 52 8.09 -45.83 -22.49
CA ASN A 52 7.36 -47.09 -22.65
C ASN A 52 6.74 -47.28 -24.05
N ARG A 53 6.99 -46.35 -24.99
CA ARG A 53 6.45 -46.37 -26.37
C ARG A 53 4.93 -46.57 -26.45
N SER A 54 4.20 -46.06 -25.46
CA SER A 54 2.74 -46.20 -25.39
C SER A 54 1.99 -45.29 -26.36
N GLY A 55 2.64 -44.22 -26.84
CA GLY A 55 2.04 -43.19 -27.69
C GLY A 55 1.06 -42.25 -26.98
N ASN A 56 0.69 -42.53 -25.72
CA ASN A 56 -0.24 -41.70 -24.95
C ASN A 56 0.32 -40.30 -24.71
N LYS A 57 -0.53 -39.27 -24.79
CA LYS A 57 -0.10 -37.90 -24.55
C LYS A 57 -1.21 -37.07 -23.91
N ILE A 58 -0.86 -36.37 -22.83
CA ILE A 58 -1.70 -35.32 -22.25
C ILE A 58 -1.30 -33.99 -22.88
N ILE A 59 -2.29 -33.29 -23.45
CA ILE A 59 -2.16 -31.95 -24.00
C ILE A 59 -2.86 -30.99 -23.07
N LYS A 60 -2.09 -30.08 -22.47
CA LYS A 60 -2.62 -29.00 -21.65
C LYS A 60 -2.92 -27.78 -22.50
N ILE A 61 -4.09 -27.19 -22.30
CA ILE A 61 -4.56 -25.97 -22.95
C ILE A 61 -5.08 -25.02 -21.87
N SER A 62 -4.50 -23.83 -21.77
CA SER A 62 -5.10 -22.75 -20.95
C SER A 62 -6.23 -22.10 -21.73
N LEU A 63 -7.39 -21.99 -21.09
CA LEU A 63 -8.58 -21.35 -21.65
C LEU A 63 -8.61 -19.84 -21.42
N PHE A 64 -7.58 -19.29 -20.78
CA PHE A 64 -7.51 -17.87 -20.42
C PHE A 64 -7.65 -16.96 -21.64
N GLY A 65 -8.67 -16.09 -21.62
CA GLY A 65 -8.94 -15.12 -22.69
C GLY A 65 -9.44 -15.71 -24.02
N PHE A 66 -9.71 -17.01 -24.08
CA PHE A 66 -10.34 -17.61 -25.27
C PHE A 66 -11.78 -17.11 -25.38
N LYS A 67 -12.21 -16.80 -26.61
CA LYS A 67 -13.55 -16.24 -26.89
C LYS A 67 -14.49 -17.22 -27.57
N THR A 68 -13.96 -18.26 -28.21
CA THR A 68 -14.75 -19.28 -28.90
C THR A 68 -14.14 -20.66 -28.67
N THR A 69 -14.97 -21.71 -28.77
CA THR A 69 -14.52 -23.11 -28.67
C THR A 69 -13.58 -23.51 -29.80
N SER A 70 -13.66 -22.86 -30.97
CA SER A 70 -12.74 -23.09 -32.09
C SER A 70 -11.27 -22.78 -31.75
N SER A 71 -11.01 -21.86 -30.82
CA SER A 71 -9.64 -21.60 -30.34
C SER A 71 -9.05 -22.81 -29.62
N ILE A 72 -9.88 -23.65 -28.99
CA ILE A 72 -9.45 -24.89 -28.34
C ILE A 72 -9.03 -25.90 -29.41
N ASP A 73 -9.86 -26.09 -30.45
CA ASP A 73 -9.53 -26.96 -31.59
C ASP A 73 -8.19 -26.58 -32.25
N GLU A 74 -7.95 -25.28 -32.44
CA GLU A 74 -6.70 -24.76 -33.00
C GLU A 74 -5.49 -25.11 -32.14
N MET A 75 -5.60 -25.01 -30.81
CA MET A 75 -4.50 -25.36 -29.89
C MET A 75 -4.25 -26.87 -29.81
N ILE A 76 -5.30 -27.69 -29.84
CA ILE A 76 -5.18 -29.15 -29.92
C ILE A 76 -4.40 -29.50 -31.20
N PHE A 77 -4.80 -28.94 -32.34
CA PHE A 77 -4.17 -29.21 -33.63
C PHE A 77 -2.69 -28.78 -33.65
N GLN A 78 -2.37 -27.59 -33.13
CA GLN A 78 -0.99 -27.11 -33.02
C GLN A 78 -0.13 -28.02 -32.14
N SER A 79 -0.67 -28.50 -31.02
CA SER A 79 0.05 -29.37 -30.07
C SER A 79 0.35 -30.78 -30.60
N LEU A 80 -0.35 -31.19 -31.66
CA LEU A 80 -0.22 -32.50 -32.30
C LEU A 80 0.70 -32.51 -33.54
N HIS A 81 1.01 -31.36 -34.12
CA HIS A 81 1.81 -31.27 -35.35
C HIS A 81 3.12 -30.47 -35.14
N PRO A 82 4.25 -31.14 -34.80
CA PRO A 82 5.53 -30.48 -34.53
C PRO A 82 6.17 -29.75 -35.74
N LEU A 83 5.78 -30.08 -36.97
CA LEU A 83 6.37 -29.51 -38.20
C LEU A 83 5.78 -28.16 -38.64
N LEU A 84 4.88 -27.55 -37.86
CA LEU A 84 4.28 -26.24 -38.18
C LEU A 84 5.01 -25.05 -37.55
N GLY A 85 6.24 -25.26 -37.07
CA GLY A 85 7.04 -24.27 -36.32
C GLY A 85 7.66 -23.09 -37.09
N HIS A 86 7.39 -22.84 -38.39
CA HIS A 86 7.92 -21.58 -38.98
C HIS A 86 7.23 -20.93 -40.20
N ARG A 87 6.22 -21.47 -40.90
CA ARG A 87 5.75 -20.79 -42.15
C ARG A 87 4.28 -20.79 -42.52
N TYR A 88 3.34 -21.09 -41.62
CA TYR A 88 1.94 -21.21 -42.05
C TYR A 88 0.89 -20.66 -41.07
N THR A 89 0.92 -19.35 -40.87
CA THR A 89 -0.26 -18.58 -40.42
C THR A 89 -1.37 -18.52 -41.50
N LYS A 90 -1.07 -18.89 -42.76
CA LYS A 90 -2.03 -18.88 -43.88
C LYS A 90 -2.73 -20.21 -44.18
N LEU A 91 -2.24 -21.36 -43.69
CA LEU A 91 -2.88 -22.67 -43.95
C LEU A 91 -3.96 -23.04 -42.92
N ALA A 92 -3.78 -22.67 -41.64
CA ALA A 92 -4.80 -22.88 -40.60
C ALA A 92 -6.15 -22.21 -40.97
N GLY A 93 -6.11 -20.98 -41.50
CA GLY A 93 -7.31 -20.25 -41.90
C GLY A 93 -8.05 -20.79 -43.14
N ASN A 94 -7.44 -21.69 -43.94
CA ASN A 94 -8.05 -22.20 -45.17
C ASN A 94 -8.49 -23.67 -45.05
N ILE A 95 -7.85 -24.49 -44.21
CA ILE A 95 -8.29 -25.88 -43.94
C ILE A 95 -9.53 -25.89 -43.03
N LEU A 96 -9.60 -24.99 -42.04
CA LEU A 96 -10.75 -24.87 -41.14
C LEU A 96 -12.00 -24.29 -41.83
N LYS A 97 -11.85 -23.49 -42.90
CA LYS A 97 -12.99 -22.94 -43.68
C LYS A 97 -13.73 -24.00 -44.50
N GLY A 98 -13.13 -25.15 -44.77
CA GLY A 98 -13.70 -26.27 -45.53
C GLY A 98 -14.34 -27.38 -44.68
N ALA A 99 -14.25 -27.29 -43.35
CA ALA A 99 -14.92 -28.22 -42.45
C ALA A 99 -16.43 -27.89 -42.45
N LEU A 100 -17.25 -28.84 -42.92
CA LEU A 100 -18.70 -28.82 -42.76
C LEU A 100 -19.03 -28.51 -41.29
N LYS A 101 -19.66 -27.36 -41.03
CA LYS A 101 -20.22 -27.00 -39.73
C LYS A 101 -21.37 -27.96 -39.41
N LEU A 102 -21.05 -29.11 -38.83
CA LEU A 102 -22.05 -30.03 -38.28
C LEU A 102 -22.38 -29.52 -36.88
N GLY A 103 -23.50 -28.83 -36.75
CA GLY A 103 -23.97 -28.35 -35.45
C GLY A 103 -24.39 -29.54 -34.57
N CYS A 104 -23.65 -29.78 -33.49
CA CYS A 104 -24.01 -30.76 -32.48
C CYS A 104 -24.88 -30.10 -31.40
N LYS A 105 -26.11 -30.62 -31.24
CA LYS A 105 -27.05 -30.19 -30.21
C LYS A 105 -26.74 -30.89 -28.89
N ILE A 106 -26.35 -30.13 -27.87
CA ILE A 106 -25.95 -30.67 -26.57
C ILE A 106 -26.91 -30.20 -25.47
N ASP A 107 -27.39 -31.18 -24.70
CA ASP A 107 -28.13 -30.98 -23.45
C ASP A 107 -27.14 -31.01 -22.27
N ILE A 108 -26.98 -29.86 -21.62
CA ILE A 108 -26.02 -29.65 -20.54
C ILE A 108 -26.72 -29.81 -19.19
N ASN A 109 -28.03 -29.58 -19.16
CA ASN A 109 -28.81 -29.47 -17.94
C ASN A 109 -29.68 -30.72 -17.64
N GLY A 110 -29.77 -31.67 -18.57
CA GLY A 110 -30.46 -32.95 -18.42
C GLY A 110 -31.98 -32.91 -18.66
N ASP A 111 -32.53 -31.82 -19.21
CA ASP A 111 -33.97 -31.66 -19.46
C ASP A 111 -34.46 -32.28 -20.78
N SER A 112 -33.59 -33.02 -21.48
CA SER A 112 -33.85 -33.62 -22.79
C SER A 112 -34.13 -32.60 -23.90
N LYS A 113 -33.80 -31.31 -23.70
CA LYS A 113 -33.81 -30.26 -24.72
C LYS A 113 -32.39 -29.77 -24.98
N PRO A 114 -32.07 -29.41 -26.23
CA PRO A 114 -30.73 -28.92 -26.56
C PRO A 114 -30.51 -27.51 -25.99
N ASP A 115 -29.51 -27.36 -25.13
CA ASP A 115 -29.11 -26.09 -24.50
C ASP A 115 -28.16 -25.28 -25.38
N VAL A 116 -27.25 -25.95 -26.08
CA VAL A 116 -26.20 -25.33 -26.89
C VAL A 116 -26.06 -26.06 -28.22
N ASN A 117 -25.82 -25.30 -29.29
CA ASN A 117 -25.42 -25.85 -30.58
C ASN A 117 -23.93 -25.59 -30.80
N ILE A 118 -23.13 -26.65 -30.73
CA ILE A 118 -21.67 -26.56 -30.83
C ILE A 118 -21.28 -26.79 -32.28
N ASN A 119 -20.58 -25.81 -32.87
CA ASN A 119 -19.96 -25.96 -34.18
C ASN A 119 -18.56 -26.53 -34.00
N ALA A 120 -18.46 -27.79 -33.59
CA ALA A 120 -17.17 -28.48 -33.45
C ALA A 120 -16.72 -29.01 -34.81
N SER A 121 -15.44 -28.80 -35.16
CA SER A 121 -14.86 -29.39 -36.38
C SER A 121 -14.12 -30.70 -36.10
N LEU A 122 -14.07 -31.12 -34.83
CA LEU A 122 -13.32 -32.28 -34.34
C LEU A 122 -13.88 -33.63 -34.82
N ASP A 123 -15.13 -33.70 -35.27
CA ASP A 123 -15.71 -34.93 -35.86
C ASP A 123 -14.91 -35.44 -37.07
N LYS A 124 -14.09 -34.57 -37.69
CA LYS A 124 -13.17 -34.92 -38.79
C LYS A 124 -11.71 -35.03 -38.37
N ILE A 125 -11.34 -34.62 -37.15
CA ILE A 125 -10.04 -34.96 -36.59
C ILE A 125 -10.12 -36.41 -36.14
N LYS A 126 -9.97 -37.33 -37.09
CA LYS A 126 -9.56 -38.68 -36.77
C LYS A 126 -8.16 -38.56 -36.20
N PHE A 127 -8.05 -38.49 -34.87
CA PHE A 127 -6.77 -38.53 -34.18
C PHE A 127 -5.93 -39.71 -34.67
N SER A 128 -6.58 -40.83 -35.02
CA SER A 128 -5.97 -41.99 -35.68
C SER A 128 -5.28 -41.70 -37.03
N GLU A 129 -5.71 -40.70 -37.80
CA GLU A 129 -5.10 -40.31 -39.09
C GLU A 129 -3.94 -39.32 -38.92
N ILE A 130 -3.92 -38.53 -37.82
CA ILE A 130 -2.85 -37.58 -37.49
C ILE A 130 -1.53 -38.29 -37.14
N PHE A 131 -1.58 -39.50 -36.55
CA PHE A 131 -0.41 -40.31 -36.16
C PHE A 131 0.13 -41.22 -37.27
N SER A 132 -0.13 -40.93 -38.54
CA SER A 132 0.36 -41.72 -39.67
C SER A 132 1.87 -41.54 -39.94
N THR A 133 2.69 -41.64 -38.89
CA THR A 133 4.14 -41.88 -38.93
C THR A 133 4.53 -42.92 -37.87
N ASN A 134 4.50 -44.20 -38.24
CA ASN A 134 5.25 -45.33 -37.70
C ASN A 134 5.46 -45.46 -36.16
N THR A 135 4.49 -45.08 -35.32
CA THR A 135 4.42 -45.58 -33.93
C THR A 135 2.95 -45.73 -33.52
N ASP A 136 2.65 -46.87 -32.90
CA ASP A 136 1.31 -47.41 -32.65
C ASP A 136 0.45 -46.57 -31.67
N SER A 137 -0.83 -46.39 -32.03
CA SER A 137 -2.04 -46.45 -31.15
C SER A 137 -2.05 -45.77 -29.77
N GLY A 138 -1.52 -44.56 -29.60
CA GLY A 138 -1.65 -43.79 -28.35
C GLY A 138 -2.97 -43.03 -28.19
N GLU A 139 -3.46 -42.88 -26.96
CA GLU A 139 -4.64 -42.07 -26.60
C GLU A 139 -4.26 -40.60 -26.33
N ILE A 140 -5.03 -39.66 -26.88
CA ILE A 140 -4.93 -38.24 -26.56
C ILE A 140 -5.86 -37.88 -25.40
N ILE A 141 -5.26 -37.31 -24.36
CA ILE A 141 -5.95 -36.80 -23.18
C ILE A 141 -5.85 -35.28 -23.20
N ILE A 142 -6.94 -34.58 -22.91
CA ILE A 142 -6.99 -33.13 -22.92
C ILE A 142 -7.10 -32.60 -21.49
N ALA A 143 -6.15 -31.75 -21.08
CA ALA A 143 -6.20 -31.01 -19.84
C ALA A 143 -6.57 -29.55 -20.12
N LEU A 144 -7.75 -29.11 -19.68
CA LEU A 144 -8.24 -27.74 -19.84
C LEU A 144 -8.02 -26.97 -18.55
N ASP A 145 -7.15 -25.95 -18.59
CA ASP A 145 -6.80 -25.09 -17.45
C ASP A 145 -7.48 -23.73 -17.54
N ASP A 146 -7.58 -23.02 -16.41
CA ASP A 146 -8.20 -21.69 -16.28
C ASP A 146 -9.67 -21.63 -16.76
N LEU A 147 -10.48 -22.68 -16.53
CA LEU A 147 -11.88 -22.75 -16.99
C LEU A 147 -12.71 -21.54 -16.51
N GLU A 148 -12.44 -21.01 -15.32
CA GLU A 148 -13.14 -19.84 -14.79
C GLU A 148 -12.75 -18.51 -15.45
N ARG A 149 -11.62 -18.47 -16.18
CA ARG A 149 -11.04 -17.24 -16.76
C ARG A 149 -11.16 -17.19 -18.30
N THR A 150 -11.99 -18.05 -18.87
CA THR A 150 -12.31 -18.00 -20.30
C THR A 150 -13.41 -16.98 -20.59
N ASP A 151 -13.28 -16.25 -21.70
CA ASP A 151 -14.31 -15.35 -22.21
C ASP A 151 -15.40 -16.11 -22.99
N ILE A 152 -15.21 -17.40 -23.26
CA ILE A 152 -16.26 -18.27 -23.83
C ILE A 152 -17.46 -18.26 -22.86
N PRO A 153 -18.70 -18.12 -23.36
CA PRO A 153 -19.89 -18.23 -22.53
C PRO A 153 -19.90 -19.55 -21.75
N LEU A 154 -20.22 -19.51 -20.45
CA LEU A 154 -20.13 -20.68 -19.56
C LEU A 154 -20.87 -21.90 -20.13
N LYS A 155 -22.12 -21.72 -20.60
CA LYS A 155 -22.88 -22.80 -21.27
C LYS A 155 -22.13 -23.39 -22.47
N GLU A 156 -21.49 -22.55 -23.29
CA GLU A 156 -20.80 -23.02 -24.50
C GLU A 156 -19.57 -23.85 -24.17
N ILE A 157 -18.73 -23.41 -23.21
CA ILE A 157 -17.54 -24.18 -22.81
C ILE A 157 -17.90 -25.48 -22.10
N LEU A 158 -18.91 -25.47 -21.23
CA LEU A 158 -19.40 -26.69 -20.56
C LEU A 158 -19.99 -27.67 -21.57
N GLY A 159 -20.74 -27.17 -22.56
CA GLY A 159 -21.20 -27.98 -23.68
C GLY A 159 -20.05 -28.62 -24.44
N TYR A 160 -18.97 -27.87 -24.69
CA TYR A 160 -17.81 -28.38 -25.41
C TYR A 160 -17.06 -29.46 -24.61
N VAL A 161 -16.96 -29.31 -23.29
CA VAL A 161 -16.44 -30.39 -22.43
C VAL A 161 -17.32 -31.62 -22.52
N ASN A 162 -18.65 -31.46 -22.46
CA ASN A 162 -19.57 -32.59 -22.60
C ASN A 162 -19.44 -33.29 -23.96
N TYR A 163 -19.26 -32.53 -25.05
CA TYR A 163 -18.97 -33.06 -26.38
C TYR A 163 -17.72 -33.96 -26.36
N LEU A 164 -16.60 -33.46 -25.81
CA LEU A 164 -15.36 -34.23 -25.75
C LEU A 164 -15.52 -35.53 -24.97
N VAL A 165 -16.21 -35.48 -23.83
CA VAL A 165 -16.36 -36.62 -22.91
C VAL A 165 -17.38 -37.64 -23.43
N GLU A 166 -18.61 -37.22 -23.72
CA GLU A 166 -19.73 -38.13 -24.04
C GLU A 166 -19.72 -38.58 -25.49
N ILE A 167 -19.44 -37.65 -26.43
CA ILE A 167 -19.56 -37.88 -27.88
C ILE A 167 -18.22 -38.35 -28.46
N SER A 168 -17.15 -37.59 -28.23
CA SER A 168 -15.83 -37.92 -28.76
C SER A 168 -15.08 -38.99 -27.96
N LYS A 169 -15.61 -39.36 -26.77
CA LYS A 169 -15.01 -40.36 -25.86
C LYS A 169 -13.55 -40.04 -25.49
N VAL A 170 -13.22 -38.76 -25.38
CA VAL A 170 -11.90 -38.26 -24.99
C VAL A 170 -11.82 -38.11 -23.48
N LYS A 171 -10.71 -38.54 -22.88
CA LYS A 171 -10.42 -38.27 -21.47
C LYS A 171 -10.11 -36.79 -21.27
N VAL A 172 -10.90 -36.13 -20.43
CA VAL A 172 -10.74 -34.72 -20.08
C VAL A 172 -10.33 -34.56 -18.62
N ILE A 173 -9.30 -33.76 -18.37
CA ILE A 173 -8.92 -33.26 -17.06
C ILE A 173 -9.27 -31.77 -17.05
N LEU A 174 -10.08 -31.33 -16.09
CA LEU A 174 -10.40 -29.93 -15.87
C LEU A 174 -9.55 -29.39 -14.72
N ILE A 175 -8.99 -28.20 -14.89
CA ILE A 175 -8.33 -27.45 -13.82
C ILE A 175 -9.04 -26.11 -13.68
N ALA A 176 -9.63 -25.85 -12.50
CA ALA A 176 -10.45 -24.66 -12.30
C ALA A 176 -10.50 -24.19 -10.85
N ASN A 177 -10.76 -22.90 -10.65
CA ASN A 177 -11.29 -22.41 -9.38
C ASN A 177 -12.81 -22.58 -9.36
N GLU A 178 -13.26 -23.69 -8.77
CA GLU A 178 -14.67 -24.09 -8.79
C GLU A 178 -15.58 -23.09 -8.06
N LYS A 179 -15.08 -22.40 -7.03
CA LYS A 179 -15.84 -21.34 -6.33
C LYS A 179 -16.24 -20.22 -7.29
N ILE A 180 -15.32 -19.77 -8.14
CA ILE A 180 -15.56 -18.71 -9.14
C ILE A 180 -16.53 -19.20 -10.22
N LEU A 181 -16.49 -20.47 -10.59
CA LEU A 181 -17.47 -21.05 -11.53
C LEU A 181 -18.89 -20.97 -10.96
N TYR A 182 -19.08 -21.30 -9.67
CA TYR A 182 -20.36 -21.14 -9.00
C TYR A 182 -20.82 -19.68 -8.90
N GLU A 183 -19.91 -18.75 -8.63
CA GLU A 183 -20.23 -17.30 -8.60
C GLU A 183 -20.66 -16.79 -9.98
N ARG A 184 -19.94 -17.19 -11.03
CA ARG A 184 -20.28 -16.85 -12.42
C ARG A 184 -21.64 -17.42 -12.84
N ASP A 185 -21.95 -18.67 -12.44
CA ASP A 185 -23.24 -19.30 -12.70
C ASP A 185 -24.41 -18.50 -12.08
N LYS A 186 -24.25 -18.07 -10.82
CA LYS A 186 -25.25 -17.29 -10.07
C LYS A 186 -25.45 -15.86 -10.57
N SER A 187 -24.42 -15.27 -11.19
CA SER A 187 -24.45 -13.89 -11.71
C SER A 187 -25.20 -13.74 -13.04
N SER A 188 -25.60 -14.85 -13.68
CA SER A 188 -26.32 -14.80 -14.95
C SER A 188 -27.77 -14.28 -14.77
N GLU A 189 -28.26 -13.47 -15.73
CA GLU A 189 -29.58 -12.80 -15.67
C GLU A 189 -30.76 -13.76 -15.47
N ASP A 190 -30.55 -15.04 -15.77
CA ASP A 190 -31.53 -16.10 -15.67
C ASP A 190 -31.30 -16.92 -14.39
N LYS A 191 -31.75 -16.40 -13.24
CA LYS A 191 -31.65 -16.99 -11.88
C LYS A 191 -32.25 -18.41 -11.74
N THR A 192 -32.78 -18.99 -12.82
CA THR A 192 -33.52 -20.26 -12.84
C THR A 192 -32.71 -21.45 -13.35
N LYS A 193 -31.45 -21.28 -13.74
CA LYS A 193 -30.61 -22.40 -14.19
C LYS A 193 -29.29 -22.48 -13.42
N ASP A 194 -29.21 -23.44 -12.50
CA ASP A 194 -27.96 -23.96 -11.94
C ASP A 194 -27.14 -24.70 -13.03
N VAL A 195 -26.64 -23.98 -14.04
CA VAL A 195 -26.02 -24.60 -15.22
C VAL A 195 -24.79 -25.40 -14.84
N TYR A 196 -23.89 -24.81 -14.04
CA TYR A 196 -22.66 -25.46 -13.64
C TYR A 196 -22.94 -26.62 -12.69
N SER A 197 -23.85 -26.46 -11.72
CA SER A 197 -24.19 -27.53 -10.78
C SER A 197 -24.75 -28.76 -11.52
N LYS A 198 -25.64 -28.57 -12.50
CA LYS A 198 -26.20 -29.65 -13.32
C LYS A 198 -25.15 -30.28 -14.23
N PHE A 199 -24.31 -29.46 -14.86
CA PHE A 199 -23.17 -29.97 -15.64
C PHE A 199 -22.24 -30.82 -14.77
N LYS A 200 -21.94 -30.37 -13.56
CA LYS A 200 -21.06 -31.08 -12.63
C LYS A 200 -21.64 -32.45 -12.27
N GLU A 201 -22.92 -32.50 -11.91
CA GLU A 201 -23.61 -33.76 -11.60
C GLU A 201 -23.55 -34.76 -12.77
N LYS A 202 -23.74 -34.28 -14.00
CA LYS A 202 -23.79 -35.12 -15.20
C LYS A 202 -22.41 -35.53 -15.71
N VAL A 203 -21.45 -34.59 -15.78
CA VAL A 203 -20.22 -34.74 -16.58
C VAL A 203 -18.98 -34.89 -15.71
N ILE A 204 -18.96 -34.37 -14.48
CA ILE A 204 -17.78 -34.45 -13.61
C ILE A 204 -17.93 -35.63 -12.66
N GLY A 205 -17.11 -36.67 -12.85
CA GLY A 205 -17.20 -37.88 -12.01
C GLY A 205 -16.46 -37.76 -10.68
N LYS A 206 -15.34 -37.03 -10.65
CA LYS A 206 -14.56 -36.79 -9.43
C LYS A 206 -14.00 -35.38 -9.39
N THR A 207 -14.02 -34.79 -8.20
CA THR A 207 -13.43 -33.48 -7.90
C THR A 207 -12.40 -33.64 -6.79
N PHE A 208 -11.18 -33.16 -7.03
CA PHE A 208 -10.10 -33.17 -6.04
C PHE A 208 -9.58 -31.77 -5.80
N GLN A 209 -9.56 -31.36 -4.54
CA GLN A 209 -8.99 -30.07 -4.15
C GLN A 209 -7.50 -30.21 -3.83
N ILE A 210 -6.67 -29.42 -4.50
CA ILE A 210 -5.23 -29.35 -4.21
C ILE A 210 -5.01 -28.74 -2.84
N LYS A 211 -4.18 -29.41 -2.03
CA LYS A 211 -3.66 -28.89 -0.77
C LYS A 211 -2.17 -28.60 -0.92
N HIS A 212 -1.65 -27.67 -0.14
CA HIS A 212 -0.21 -27.43 -0.05
C HIS A 212 0.32 -27.69 1.34
N ASN A 213 1.53 -28.23 1.38
CA ASN A 213 2.31 -28.25 2.60
C ASN A 213 3.02 -26.91 2.66
N ILE A 214 2.51 -26.01 3.51
CA ILE A 214 3.10 -24.69 3.67
C ILE A 214 4.58 -24.78 4.05
N ASP A 215 4.99 -25.83 4.76
CA ASP A 215 6.39 -25.99 5.14
C ASP A 215 7.29 -26.14 3.91
N ASN A 216 7.01 -27.13 3.06
CA ASN A 216 7.81 -27.38 1.86
C ASN A 216 7.80 -26.17 0.89
N VAL A 217 6.65 -25.50 0.76
CA VAL A 217 6.53 -24.34 -0.13
C VAL A 217 7.32 -23.15 0.40
N LEU A 218 7.21 -22.87 1.70
CA LEU A 218 7.94 -21.79 2.32
C LEU A 218 9.46 -22.04 2.24
N ASP A 219 9.91 -23.27 2.53
CA ASP A 219 11.32 -23.63 2.45
C ASP A 219 11.84 -23.42 1.01
N SER A 220 11.11 -23.89 0.00
CA SER A 220 11.46 -23.66 -1.40
C SER A 220 11.53 -22.17 -1.76
N PHE A 221 10.62 -21.33 -1.27
CA PHE A 221 10.66 -19.89 -1.55
C PHE A 221 11.80 -19.17 -0.82
N LEU A 222 12.15 -19.63 0.38
CA LEU A 222 13.24 -19.07 1.17
C LEU A 222 14.61 -19.50 0.65
N ASP A 223 14.72 -20.71 0.11
CA ASP A 223 15.94 -21.21 -0.56
C ASP A 223 16.27 -20.40 -1.82
N GLU A 224 15.24 -19.92 -2.53
CA GLU A 224 15.39 -19.00 -3.67
C GLU A 224 15.79 -17.57 -3.24
N SER A 225 15.68 -17.23 -1.95
CA SER A 225 15.98 -15.89 -1.43
C SER A 225 17.41 -15.76 -0.91
N GLU A 226 18.07 -14.65 -1.27
CA GLU A 226 19.38 -14.28 -0.74
C GLU A 226 19.28 -13.56 0.63
N CYS A 227 18.08 -13.23 1.10
CA CYS A 227 17.86 -12.48 2.34
C CYS A 227 17.90 -13.42 3.57
N GLU A 228 19.08 -13.53 4.19
CA GLU A 228 19.30 -14.39 5.38
C GLU A 228 18.33 -14.16 6.56
N PRO A 229 17.91 -12.92 6.90
CA PRO A 229 16.89 -12.69 7.93
C PRO A 229 15.57 -13.47 7.70
N LEU A 230 15.14 -13.65 6.45
CA LEU A 230 13.92 -14.40 6.14
C LEU A 230 14.06 -15.89 6.49
N LYS A 231 15.24 -16.47 6.25
CA LYS A 231 15.54 -17.86 6.61
C LYS A 231 15.60 -18.03 8.13
N ARG A 232 16.21 -17.08 8.83
CA ARG A 232 16.33 -17.09 10.29
C ARG A 232 14.97 -17.02 11.00
N HIS A 233 14.07 -16.18 10.49
CA HIS A 233 12.74 -15.97 11.06
C HIS A 233 11.63 -16.70 10.28
N ARG A 234 11.96 -17.83 9.66
CA ARG A 234 11.06 -18.65 8.85
C ARG A 234 9.74 -19.00 9.54
N ASP A 235 9.79 -19.35 10.83
CA ASP A 235 8.57 -19.67 11.59
C ASP A 235 7.69 -18.46 11.87
N VAL A 236 8.25 -17.25 11.93
CA VAL A 236 7.45 -16.01 12.02
C VAL A 236 6.63 -15.86 10.75
N ILE A 237 7.26 -16.02 9.58
CA ILE A 237 6.61 -15.92 8.26
C ILE A 237 5.51 -16.98 8.14
N LYS A 238 5.81 -18.24 8.50
CA LYS A 238 4.82 -19.34 8.51
C LYS A 238 3.60 -18.98 9.35
N ASN A 239 3.83 -18.52 10.58
CA ASN A 239 2.75 -18.20 11.50
C ASN A 239 1.88 -17.04 11.00
N ILE A 240 2.48 -16.01 10.40
CA ILE A 240 1.75 -14.90 9.80
C ILE A 240 0.90 -15.36 8.62
N TYR A 241 1.44 -16.19 7.72
CA TYR A 241 0.68 -16.74 6.60
C TYR A 241 -0.50 -17.63 7.05
N ILE A 242 -0.32 -18.45 8.09
CA ILE A 242 -1.42 -19.25 8.65
C ILE A 242 -2.49 -18.35 9.27
N ARG A 243 -2.09 -17.30 9.99
CA ARG A 243 -3.01 -16.33 10.62
C ARG A 243 -3.74 -15.46 9.61
N SER A 244 -3.20 -15.28 8.41
CA SER A 244 -3.87 -14.53 7.35
C SER A 244 -5.04 -15.28 6.73
N ASP A 245 -5.15 -16.61 6.95
CA ASP A 245 -6.13 -17.49 6.30
C ASP A 245 -6.07 -17.40 4.76
N ASP A 246 -4.90 -17.05 4.23
CA ASP A 246 -4.68 -16.92 2.79
C ASP A 246 -4.34 -18.27 2.17
N THR A 247 -4.85 -18.52 0.96
CA THR A 247 -4.60 -19.76 0.21
C THR A 247 -3.78 -19.52 -1.06
N ASN A 248 -3.47 -18.25 -1.36
CA ASN A 248 -2.74 -17.83 -2.54
C ASN A 248 -1.25 -17.71 -2.24
N LEU A 249 -0.49 -18.77 -2.55
CA LEU A 249 0.95 -18.84 -2.32
C LEU A 249 1.74 -17.78 -3.10
N ARG A 250 1.17 -17.19 -4.16
CA ARG A 250 1.85 -16.13 -4.93
C ARG A 250 2.02 -14.87 -4.09
N LYS A 251 1.07 -14.55 -3.21
CA LYS A 251 1.19 -13.39 -2.31
C LYS A 251 2.32 -13.58 -1.31
N LEU A 252 2.50 -14.80 -0.80
CA LEU A 252 3.63 -15.16 0.06
C LEU A 252 4.95 -15.01 -0.69
N LYS A 253 5.06 -15.60 -1.89
CA LYS A 253 6.27 -15.49 -2.73
C LYS A 253 6.62 -14.03 -3.05
N GLN A 254 5.63 -13.23 -3.45
CA GLN A 254 5.83 -11.81 -3.71
C GLN A 254 6.29 -11.08 -2.44
N SER A 255 5.69 -11.33 -1.29
CA SER A 255 6.09 -10.68 -0.03
C SER A 255 7.53 -11.05 0.38
N ILE A 256 7.99 -12.26 0.10
CA ILE A 256 9.41 -12.66 0.28
C ILE A 256 10.33 -11.80 -0.60
N LEU A 257 9.98 -11.61 -1.87
CA LEU A 257 10.76 -10.78 -2.81
C LEU A 257 10.75 -9.30 -2.40
N ASP A 258 9.57 -8.77 -2.07
CA ASP A 258 9.38 -7.39 -1.63
C ASP A 258 10.17 -7.12 -0.33
N PHE A 259 10.19 -8.08 0.60
CA PHE A 259 11.03 -7.98 1.80
C PHE A 259 12.51 -7.93 1.44
N GLY A 260 12.96 -8.81 0.53
CA GLY A 260 14.33 -8.83 0.05
C GLY A 260 14.75 -7.48 -0.56
N TYR A 261 13.84 -6.78 -1.25
CA TYR A 261 14.09 -5.43 -1.74
C TYR A 261 14.28 -4.41 -0.61
N ILE A 262 13.35 -4.35 0.36
CA ILE A 262 13.44 -3.36 1.45
C ILE A 262 14.59 -3.63 2.42
N ALA A 263 15.02 -4.89 2.56
CA ALA A 263 16.17 -5.25 3.38
C ALA A 263 17.46 -4.58 2.91
N ASN A 264 17.56 -4.22 1.62
CA ASN A 264 18.72 -3.48 1.08
C ASN A 264 18.82 -2.03 1.57
N TYR A 265 17.77 -1.49 2.20
CA TYR A 265 17.75 -0.14 2.77
C TYR A 265 18.09 -0.12 4.27
N ILE A 266 18.37 -1.28 4.87
CA ILE A 266 18.69 -1.43 6.29
C ILE A 266 20.12 -1.97 6.42
N ASP A 267 20.88 -1.45 7.39
CA ASP A 267 22.25 -1.90 7.59
C ASP A 267 22.30 -3.37 8.06
N GLU A 268 23.24 -4.17 7.54
CA GLU A 268 23.33 -5.61 7.84
C GLU A 268 23.45 -5.88 9.36
N GLU A 269 24.19 -5.03 10.09
CA GLU A 269 24.32 -5.10 11.55
C GLU A 269 22.98 -4.88 12.28
N GLN A 270 22.09 -4.03 11.74
CA GLN A 270 20.75 -3.83 12.32
C GLN A 270 19.87 -5.07 12.10
N LEU A 271 19.94 -5.68 10.91
CA LEU A 271 19.22 -6.94 10.60
C LEU A 271 19.72 -8.15 11.40
N LYS A 272 20.94 -8.08 11.98
CA LYS A 272 21.43 -9.09 12.92
C LYS A 272 20.77 -9.02 14.30
N ASN A 273 20.14 -7.91 14.66
CA ASN A 273 19.37 -7.80 15.90
C ASN A 273 18.10 -8.68 15.81
N GLU A 274 18.09 -9.78 16.55
CA GLU A 274 17.01 -10.79 16.51
C GLU A 274 15.63 -10.22 16.82
N GLU A 275 15.53 -9.33 17.81
CA GLU A 275 14.23 -8.77 18.23
C GLU A 275 13.67 -7.85 17.15
N TYR A 276 14.50 -6.92 16.67
CA TYR A 276 14.12 -6.00 15.60
C TYR A 276 13.79 -6.75 14.30
N SER A 277 14.65 -7.68 13.88
CA SER A 277 14.48 -8.41 12.62
C SER A 277 13.23 -9.29 12.64
N SER A 278 12.98 -10.00 13.74
CA SER A 278 11.76 -10.76 13.94
C SER A 278 10.51 -9.89 13.87
N LEU A 279 10.56 -8.72 14.51
CA LEU A 279 9.43 -7.78 14.53
C LEU A 279 9.21 -7.12 13.16
N LEU A 280 10.27 -6.72 12.48
CA LEU A 280 10.20 -6.14 11.13
C LEU A 280 9.52 -7.11 10.16
N ILE A 281 9.95 -8.38 10.16
CA ILE A 281 9.35 -9.44 9.34
C ILE A 281 7.89 -9.64 9.71
N ARG A 282 7.57 -9.69 11.01
CA ARG A 282 6.18 -9.83 11.49
C ARG A 282 5.29 -8.72 10.94
N VAL A 283 5.67 -7.46 11.15
CA VAL A 283 4.89 -6.29 10.74
C VAL A 283 4.78 -6.24 9.21
N PHE A 284 5.91 -6.38 8.50
CA PHE A 284 5.92 -6.32 7.05
C PHE A 284 5.02 -7.38 6.41
N PHE A 285 5.14 -8.66 6.81
CA PHE A 285 4.33 -9.73 6.21
C PHE A 285 2.86 -9.61 6.56
N ALA A 286 2.52 -9.16 7.78
CA ALA A 286 1.13 -8.92 8.16
C ALA A 286 0.49 -7.85 7.26
N LEU A 287 1.14 -6.68 7.12
CA LEU A 287 0.64 -5.60 6.27
C LEU A 287 0.61 -5.98 4.79
N SER A 288 1.67 -6.64 4.31
CA SER A 288 1.82 -7.01 2.90
C SER A 288 0.78 -8.05 2.45
N LEU A 289 0.47 -9.05 3.28
CA LEU A 289 -0.56 -10.04 2.97
C LEU A 289 -1.98 -9.44 3.01
N GLU A 290 -2.28 -8.58 3.98
CA GLU A 290 -3.59 -7.91 4.05
C GLU A 290 -3.79 -6.91 2.90
N MET A 291 -2.73 -6.16 2.53
CA MET A 291 -2.75 -5.30 1.34
C MET A 291 -3.02 -6.10 0.07
N LYS A 292 -2.29 -7.20 -0.14
CA LYS A 292 -2.46 -8.05 -1.32
C LYS A 292 -3.80 -8.78 -1.35
N SER A 293 -4.47 -8.91 -0.20
CA SER A 293 -5.83 -9.45 -0.09
C SER A 293 -6.92 -8.42 -0.35
N GLY A 294 -6.57 -7.13 -0.37
CA GLY A 294 -7.51 -6.03 -0.52
C GLY A 294 -8.15 -5.55 0.79
N GLU A 295 -7.71 -6.07 1.93
CA GLU A 295 -8.26 -5.75 3.26
C GLU A 295 -7.61 -4.49 3.87
N LEU A 296 -6.37 -4.19 3.45
CA LEU A 296 -5.63 -2.98 3.84
C LEU A 296 -5.56 -1.99 2.66
N SER A 297 -6.08 -0.78 2.87
CA SER A 297 -5.92 0.34 1.93
C SER A 297 -4.80 1.27 2.36
N GLU A 298 -4.30 2.08 1.42
CA GLU A 298 -3.30 3.11 1.70
C GLU A 298 -3.82 4.11 2.76
N GLU A 299 -5.08 4.53 2.66
CA GLU A 299 -5.73 5.44 3.61
C GLU A 299 -5.72 4.90 5.03
N LYS A 300 -6.17 3.65 5.24
CA LYS A 300 -6.16 3.01 6.56
C LYS A 300 -4.76 2.97 7.17
N LEU A 301 -3.77 2.68 6.33
CA LEU A 301 -2.39 2.59 6.76
C LEU A 301 -1.83 3.97 7.15
N ARG A 302 -2.09 5.02 6.35
CA ARG A 302 -1.70 6.41 6.69
C ARG A 302 -2.37 6.91 7.96
N ASN A 303 -3.60 6.47 8.24
CA ASN A 303 -4.30 6.72 9.50
C ASN A 303 -3.78 5.88 10.70
N ASN A 304 -2.74 5.07 10.50
CA ASN A 304 -2.18 4.14 11.49
C ASN A 304 -3.19 3.10 12.03
N GLU A 305 -4.32 2.87 11.37
CA GLU A 305 -5.37 1.93 11.83
C GLU A 305 -4.85 0.53 12.16
N PRO A 306 -3.91 -0.08 11.39
CA PRO A 306 -3.37 -1.41 11.71
C PRO A 306 -2.69 -1.50 13.08
N PHE A 307 -2.28 -0.37 13.64
CA PHE A 307 -1.52 -0.28 14.88
C PHE A 307 -2.36 0.23 16.05
N GLN A 308 -3.67 0.41 15.88
CA GLN A 308 -4.54 0.90 16.93
C GLN A 308 -4.99 -0.25 17.86
N SER A 309 -5.04 0.07 19.15
CA SER A 309 -5.39 -0.82 20.27
C SER A 309 -6.90 -0.89 20.56
N GLU A 310 -7.75 -0.31 19.69
CA GLU A 310 -9.20 -0.42 19.83
C GLU A 310 -9.70 -1.76 19.28
N LYS A 311 -10.46 -2.48 20.11
CA LYS A 311 -11.19 -3.70 19.72
C LYS A 311 -12.40 -3.38 18.86
N ASP A 312 -12.84 -2.13 18.82
CA ASP A 312 -14.00 -1.71 18.04
C ASP A 312 -13.57 -0.57 17.12
N ASN A 313 -13.46 -0.84 15.83
CA ASN A 313 -13.48 0.21 14.82
C ASN A 313 -14.78 1.01 14.97
N SER A 314 -14.83 2.22 14.42
CA SER A 314 -16.04 3.08 14.42
C SER A 314 -17.33 2.42 13.90
N ASP A 315 -17.23 1.28 13.22
CA ASP A 315 -18.32 0.45 12.70
C ASP A 315 -18.67 -0.79 13.58
N GLY A 316 -18.00 -0.99 14.71
CA GLY A 316 -18.19 -2.14 15.61
C GLY A 316 -17.47 -3.43 15.18
N SER A 317 -16.52 -3.35 14.24
CA SER A 317 -15.67 -4.47 13.82
C SER A 317 -14.33 -4.52 14.57
N ASN A 318 -13.82 -5.73 14.87
CA ASN A 318 -12.47 -5.89 15.44
C ASN A 318 -11.39 -5.52 14.42
N ASN A 319 -10.36 -4.79 14.86
CA ASN A 319 -9.16 -4.56 14.07
C ASN A 319 -8.55 -5.89 13.60
N ILE A 320 -8.58 -6.16 12.30
CA ILE A 320 -8.14 -7.44 11.70
C ILE A 320 -6.66 -7.75 12.02
N PHE A 321 -5.86 -6.73 12.35
CA PHE A 321 -4.44 -6.88 12.64
C PHE A 321 -4.12 -7.47 14.00
N TYR A 322 -5.09 -7.58 14.92
CA TYR A 322 -4.89 -8.25 16.21
C TYR A 322 -4.40 -9.69 16.08
N LYS A 323 -4.85 -10.40 15.04
CA LYS A 323 -4.44 -11.79 14.79
C LYS A 323 -2.92 -11.91 14.58
N TYR A 324 -2.23 -10.83 14.23
CA TYR A 324 -0.79 -10.80 13.97
C TYR A 324 0.07 -10.36 15.15
N ASP A 325 -0.53 -9.83 16.22
CA ASP A 325 0.16 -9.33 17.41
C ASP A 325 1.12 -8.16 17.08
N ILE A 326 0.60 -7.13 16.41
CA ILE A 326 1.37 -5.94 15.96
C ILE A 326 0.85 -4.60 16.50
N SER A 327 -0.29 -4.59 17.20
CA SER A 327 -1.00 -3.36 17.63
C SER A 327 -0.23 -2.48 18.63
N TYR A 328 0.89 -2.93 19.17
CA TYR A 328 1.74 -2.16 20.09
C TYR A 328 3.21 -2.11 19.65
N ARG A 329 3.48 -2.58 18.42
CA ARG A 329 4.81 -2.84 17.88
C ARG A 329 4.83 -2.43 16.41
N ASN A 330 4.53 -1.17 16.16
CA ASN A 330 4.35 -0.67 14.79
C ASN A 330 5.67 -0.42 14.04
N LEU A 331 6.81 -0.36 14.75
CA LEU A 331 8.14 0.04 14.27
C LEU A 331 8.17 1.45 13.67
N TYR A 332 7.40 1.66 12.62
CA TYR A 332 7.32 2.88 11.83
C TYR A 332 5.91 3.46 11.81
N VAL A 333 5.86 4.76 11.48
CA VAL A 333 4.60 5.45 11.15
C VAL A 333 3.92 4.81 9.95
N GLY A 334 2.59 4.87 9.96
CA GLY A 334 1.74 4.42 8.86
C GLY A 334 2.11 5.00 7.50
N ASP A 335 2.51 6.27 7.43
CA ASP A 335 2.94 6.90 6.18
C ASP A 335 4.15 6.20 5.55
N LEU A 336 5.16 5.85 6.36
CA LEU A 336 6.34 5.15 5.86
C LEU A 336 5.97 3.75 5.35
N TRP A 337 5.11 3.04 6.07
CA TRP A 337 4.61 1.75 5.61
C TRP A 337 3.79 1.88 4.32
N ALA A 338 3.01 2.95 4.18
CA ALA A 338 2.22 3.22 2.97
C ALA A 338 3.13 3.50 1.77
N ASP A 339 4.17 4.30 1.95
CA ASP A 339 5.16 4.59 0.90
C ASP A 339 5.90 3.31 0.48
N ILE A 340 6.30 2.47 1.43
CA ILE A 340 6.95 1.19 1.15
C ILE A 340 6.02 0.23 0.39
N LEU A 341 4.80 0.01 0.89
CA LEU A 341 3.92 -1.04 0.38
C LEU A 341 3.14 -0.65 -0.88
N PHE A 342 2.70 0.61 -0.99
CA PHE A 342 1.88 1.09 -2.11
C PHE A 342 2.66 1.86 -3.17
N LYS A 343 3.80 2.47 -2.82
CA LYS A 343 4.64 3.25 -3.77
C LYS A 343 5.96 2.57 -4.10
N GLY A 344 6.39 1.59 -3.30
CA GLY A 344 7.70 0.97 -3.43
C GLY A 344 8.83 1.91 -3.01
N ASP A 345 8.55 2.95 -2.23
CA ASP A 345 9.54 3.93 -1.79
C ASP A 345 10.00 3.61 -0.36
N ALA A 346 11.25 3.13 -0.24
CA ALA A 346 11.90 2.83 1.03
C ALA A 346 13.03 3.83 1.37
N SER A 347 13.08 4.99 0.70
CA SER A 347 14.16 5.98 0.85
C SER A 347 14.34 6.47 2.30
N ASN A 348 13.25 6.59 3.04
CA ASN A 348 13.25 7.02 4.44
C ASN A 348 13.37 5.86 5.45
N LEU A 349 13.44 4.60 4.98
CA LEU A 349 13.47 3.44 5.87
C LEU A 349 14.73 3.41 6.72
N LYS A 350 15.89 3.74 6.15
CA LYS A 350 17.16 3.75 6.90
C LYS A 350 17.11 4.75 8.05
N SER A 351 16.74 5.99 7.77
CA SER A 351 16.69 7.05 8.78
C SER A 351 15.67 6.76 9.86
N ALA A 352 14.51 6.18 9.51
CA ALA A 352 13.52 5.74 10.49
C ALA A 352 14.03 4.58 11.36
N THR A 353 14.77 3.63 10.76
CA THR A 353 15.38 2.50 11.48
C THR A 353 16.41 3.00 12.49
N ASP A 354 17.29 3.92 12.09
CA ASP A 354 18.35 4.47 12.95
C ASP A 354 17.79 5.15 14.22
N GLU A 355 16.53 5.61 14.19
CA GLU A 355 15.86 6.30 15.31
C GLU A 355 15.20 5.33 16.31
N LEU A 356 15.07 4.04 15.97
CA LEU A 356 14.42 3.05 16.84
C LEU A 356 15.18 2.84 18.16
N VAL A 357 14.46 2.46 19.22
CA VAL A 357 15.02 2.19 20.55
C VAL A 357 16.13 1.12 20.52
N TYR A 358 16.10 0.23 19.54
CA TYR A 358 17.12 -0.79 19.28
C TYR A 358 18.50 -0.22 18.98
N PHE A 359 18.56 0.98 18.37
CA PHE A 359 19.77 1.52 17.76
C PHE A 359 20.12 2.92 18.27
N LYS A 360 19.13 3.81 18.44
CA LYS A 360 19.34 5.22 18.81
C LYS A 360 20.00 5.43 20.18
N GLN A 361 19.79 4.52 21.13
CA GLN A 361 20.10 4.74 22.55
C GLN A 361 21.17 3.81 23.14
N GLN A 362 22.05 3.24 22.33
CA GLN A 362 23.15 2.38 22.82
C GLN A 362 24.31 3.18 23.47
N LYS A 363 24.04 4.01 24.49
CA LYS A 363 25.08 4.37 25.46
C LYS A 363 25.24 3.18 26.41
N ASN A 364 26.43 2.57 26.41
CA ASN A 364 26.77 1.40 27.23
C ASN A 364 25.95 0.11 26.98
N ASN A 365 25.29 -0.02 25.81
CA ASN A 365 24.45 -1.17 25.45
C ASN A 365 23.26 -1.47 26.39
N GLU A 366 22.75 -0.47 27.13
CA GLU A 366 21.56 -0.64 27.96
C GLU A 366 20.31 0.01 27.36
N HIS A 367 19.18 -0.68 27.45
CA HIS A 367 17.87 -0.11 27.09
C HIS A 367 17.46 1.03 28.04
N PRO A 368 16.69 2.02 27.54
CA PRO A 368 16.21 3.11 28.39
C PRO A 368 15.26 2.62 29.48
N LEU A 369 15.15 3.41 30.55
CA LEU A 369 14.33 3.10 31.72
C LEU A 369 12.88 2.78 31.35
N TRP A 370 12.27 3.60 30.49
CA TRP A 370 10.89 3.38 30.04
C TRP A 370 10.73 2.05 29.30
N PHE A 371 11.73 1.60 28.53
CA PHE A 371 11.66 0.33 27.79
C PHE A 371 11.77 -0.87 28.73
N LYS A 372 12.64 -0.79 29.75
CA LYS A 372 12.74 -1.81 30.81
C LYS A 372 11.39 -1.96 31.53
N LEU A 373 10.78 -0.83 31.90
CA LEU A 373 9.48 -0.79 32.58
C LEU A 373 8.29 -1.08 31.66
N TRP A 374 8.40 -0.83 30.35
CA TRP A 374 7.41 -1.28 29.36
C TRP A 374 7.17 -2.79 29.44
N ASN A 375 8.25 -3.53 29.68
CA ASN A 375 8.27 -4.98 29.79
C ASN A 375 8.20 -5.46 31.26
N PHE A 376 7.58 -4.67 32.16
CA PHE A 376 7.56 -4.95 33.60
C PHE A 376 7.05 -6.35 33.98
N SER A 377 6.18 -6.95 33.16
CA SER A 377 5.70 -8.33 33.34
C SER A 377 6.80 -9.40 33.39
N THR A 378 8.00 -9.06 32.92
CA THR A 378 9.18 -9.94 32.94
C THR A 378 10.09 -9.72 34.16
N LEU A 379 9.84 -8.67 34.95
CA LEU A 379 10.66 -8.28 36.09
C LEU A 379 10.24 -9.03 37.36
N ASN A 380 11.20 -9.24 38.26
CA ASN A 380 10.89 -9.61 39.65
C ASN A 380 10.57 -8.36 40.50
N GLU A 381 10.07 -8.59 41.71
CA GLU A 381 9.63 -7.53 42.63
C GLU A 381 10.74 -6.51 42.94
N GLU A 382 11.96 -6.97 43.26
CA GLU A 382 13.08 -6.08 43.59
C GLU A 382 13.49 -5.21 42.40
N GLN A 383 13.54 -5.79 41.21
CA GLN A 383 13.84 -5.08 39.96
C GLN A 383 12.76 -4.04 39.65
N PHE A 384 11.48 -4.42 39.78
CA PHE A 384 10.36 -3.51 39.55
C PHE A 384 10.40 -2.33 40.51
N ILE A 385 10.55 -2.58 41.82
CA ILE A 385 10.66 -1.51 42.83
C ILE A 385 11.84 -0.59 42.52
N SER A 386 13.01 -1.14 42.20
CA SER A 386 14.19 -0.34 41.88
C SER A 386 13.98 0.57 40.66
N LEU A 387 13.46 0.03 39.56
CA LEU A 387 13.26 0.79 38.32
C LEU A 387 12.14 1.83 38.47
N THR A 388 11.07 1.49 39.18
CA THR A 388 9.95 2.40 39.41
C THR A 388 10.35 3.56 40.35
N ASN A 389 11.18 3.30 41.36
CA ASN A 389 11.76 4.39 42.17
C ASN A 389 12.63 5.33 41.34
N GLN A 390 13.43 4.79 40.42
CA GLN A 390 14.21 5.61 39.49
C GLN A 390 13.29 6.43 38.57
N LEU A 391 12.21 5.82 38.05
CA LEU A 391 11.25 6.48 37.17
C LEU A 391 10.60 7.68 37.86
N LEU A 392 10.16 7.52 39.11
CA LEU A 392 9.55 8.60 39.89
C LEU A 392 10.57 9.69 40.22
N PHE A 393 11.81 9.33 40.56
CA PHE A 393 12.86 10.31 40.80
C PHE A 393 13.15 11.17 39.56
N GLU A 394 13.33 10.55 38.40
CA GLU A 394 13.58 11.26 37.13
C GLU A 394 12.39 12.15 36.75
N PHE A 395 11.16 11.69 36.98
CA PHE A 395 9.93 12.45 36.71
C PHE A 395 9.76 13.65 37.68
N ASP A 396 9.92 13.44 38.98
CA ASP A 396 9.73 14.47 40.01
C ASP A 396 10.85 15.51 40.02
N SER A 397 12.06 15.12 39.59
CA SER A 397 13.18 16.06 39.40
C SER A 397 13.06 16.92 38.14
N LEU A 398 11.99 16.72 37.36
CA LEU A 398 11.74 17.36 36.06
C LEU A 398 12.93 17.20 35.10
N GLN A 399 13.57 16.03 35.05
CA GLN A 399 14.72 15.83 34.19
C GLN A 399 14.38 16.11 32.72
N GLU A 400 15.21 16.89 32.02
CA GLU A 400 15.01 17.21 30.60
C GLU A 400 15.31 15.99 29.72
N GLU A 401 14.36 15.63 28.86
CA GLU A 401 14.43 14.42 28.04
C GLU A 401 13.87 14.65 26.63
N GLU A 402 14.22 13.74 25.71
CA GLU A 402 13.53 13.68 24.42
C GLU A 402 12.02 13.53 24.66
N HIS A 403 11.22 14.28 23.91
CA HIS A 403 9.77 14.36 24.13
C HIS A 403 9.09 12.98 24.14
N GLN A 404 9.49 12.08 23.24
CA GLN A 404 8.95 10.74 23.14
C GLN A 404 9.31 9.89 24.36
N VAL A 405 10.51 10.06 24.91
CA VAL A 405 10.95 9.39 26.16
C VAL A 405 10.10 9.85 27.33
N TYR A 406 9.89 11.16 27.46
CA TYR A 406 9.04 11.73 28.50
C TYR A 406 7.61 11.19 28.43
N LEU A 407 7.01 11.13 27.24
CA LEU A 407 5.66 10.61 27.03
C LEU A 407 5.55 9.11 27.36
N HIS A 408 6.56 8.30 27.03
CA HIS A 408 6.60 6.88 27.44
C HIS A 408 6.60 6.72 28.95
N LYS A 409 7.41 7.52 29.65
CA LYS A 409 7.43 7.53 31.12
C LYS A 409 6.09 7.98 31.71
N LEU A 410 5.52 9.05 31.17
CA LEU A 410 4.21 9.55 31.61
C LEU A 410 3.13 8.49 31.47
N ALA A 411 3.07 7.78 30.34
CA ALA A 411 2.13 6.70 30.10
C ALA A 411 2.25 5.57 31.14
N LEU A 412 3.49 5.15 31.44
CA LEU A 412 3.77 4.13 32.46
C LEU A 412 3.39 4.61 33.87
N ILE A 413 3.72 5.85 34.24
CA ILE A 413 3.39 6.43 35.55
C ILE A 413 1.88 6.46 35.76
N ILE A 414 1.11 6.91 34.76
CA ILE A 414 -0.37 6.94 34.83
C ILE A 414 -0.91 5.52 34.99
N TYR A 415 -0.42 4.57 34.20
CA TYR A 415 -0.85 3.18 34.29
C TYR A 415 -0.53 2.58 35.67
N PHE A 416 0.68 2.78 36.19
CA PHE A 416 1.09 2.29 37.50
C PHE A 416 0.30 2.94 38.64
N SER A 417 -0.01 4.24 38.54
CA SER A 417 -0.84 4.96 39.51
C SER A 417 -2.24 4.35 39.60
N LYS A 418 -2.92 4.20 38.46
CA LYS A 418 -4.28 3.65 38.39
C LYS A 418 -4.40 2.20 38.84
N ASN A 419 -3.31 1.43 38.74
CA ASN A 419 -3.26 0.03 39.15
C ASN A 419 -2.61 -0.17 40.54
N SER A 420 -2.39 0.92 41.30
CA SER A 420 -1.81 0.87 42.64
C SER A 420 -0.42 0.21 42.71
N LEU A 421 0.35 0.31 41.63
CA LEU A 421 1.73 -0.15 41.54
C LEU A 421 2.74 0.91 42.02
N ILE A 422 2.28 2.15 42.18
CA ILE A 422 2.98 3.27 42.81
C ILE A 422 2.04 4.04 43.73
N SER A 423 2.58 4.85 44.63
CA SER A 423 1.81 5.68 45.55
C SER A 423 1.43 7.07 45.02
N LYS A 424 1.90 7.43 43.83
CA LYS A 424 1.68 8.77 43.24
C LYS A 424 0.28 8.83 42.62
N GLU A 425 -0.50 9.84 42.99
CA GLU A 425 -1.87 10.03 42.53
C GLU A 425 -1.93 10.82 41.21
N ILE A 426 -3.04 10.67 40.46
CA ILE A 426 -3.24 11.35 39.16
C ILE A 426 -3.15 12.88 39.27
N ASP A 427 -3.64 13.47 40.36
CA ASP A 427 -3.53 14.92 40.59
C ASP A 427 -2.07 15.37 40.79
N GLU A 428 -1.25 14.56 41.46
CA GLU A 428 0.18 14.84 41.61
C GLU A 428 0.91 14.74 40.27
N ILE A 429 0.55 13.74 39.45
CA ILE A 429 1.08 13.57 38.08
C ILE A 429 0.72 14.79 37.23
N ASN A 430 -0.54 15.24 37.26
CA ASN A 430 -1.00 16.43 36.56
C ASN A 430 -0.15 17.66 36.93
N ASN A 431 0.06 17.90 38.23
CA ASN A 431 0.85 19.01 38.73
C ASN A 431 2.30 18.95 38.22
N THR A 432 2.96 17.78 38.29
CA THR A 432 4.32 17.61 37.77
C THR A 432 4.39 17.89 36.27
N VAL A 433 3.41 17.47 35.47
CA VAL A 433 3.38 17.79 34.02
C VAL A 433 3.21 19.30 33.79
N TYR A 434 2.35 19.99 34.54
CA TYR A 434 2.22 21.45 34.42
C TYR A 434 3.53 22.17 34.77
N GLU A 435 4.23 21.72 35.81
CA GLU A 435 5.55 22.26 36.19
C GLU A 435 6.62 21.99 35.13
N TYR A 436 6.61 20.79 34.54
CA TYR A 436 7.50 20.43 33.43
C TYR A 436 7.31 21.37 32.23
N ILE A 437 6.06 21.56 31.79
CA ILE A 437 5.72 22.49 30.70
C ILE A 437 6.23 23.89 31.04
N LYS A 438 5.90 24.39 32.24
CA LYS A 438 6.31 25.73 32.68
C LYS A 438 7.84 25.91 32.65
N THR A 439 8.59 24.86 32.98
CA THR A 439 10.06 24.89 33.07
C THR A 439 10.72 24.86 31.69
N TYR A 440 10.22 24.03 30.76
CA TYR A 440 10.91 23.75 29.50
C TYR A 440 10.29 24.40 28.25
N LYS A 441 9.07 24.95 28.33
CA LYS A 441 8.37 25.49 27.16
C LYS A 441 9.18 26.52 26.38
N ASP A 442 9.92 27.39 27.07
CA ASP A 442 10.71 28.43 26.42
C ASP A 442 11.93 27.85 25.67
N GLY A 443 12.42 26.68 26.10
CA GLY A 443 13.52 25.95 25.45
C GLY A 443 13.10 25.09 24.26
N TRP A 444 11.81 24.75 24.14
CA TRP A 444 11.30 23.97 23.00
C TRP A 444 11.46 24.68 21.66
N ALA A 445 11.63 26.01 21.69
CA ALA A 445 11.89 26.83 20.53
C ALA A 445 13.22 26.50 19.80
N ILE A 446 14.21 25.96 20.51
CA ILE A 446 15.57 25.73 19.97
C ILE A 446 15.70 24.33 19.35
N LEU A 447 14.75 23.41 19.63
CA LEU A 447 14.95 21.97 19.42
C LEU A 447 14.24 21.35 18.21
N ASN A 448 13.35 22.04 17.48
CA ASN A 448 12.53 21.36 16.45
C ASN A 448 12.48 22.07 15.10
N ASN A 449 13.39 21.68 14.19
CA ASN A 449 13.29 21.93 12.74
C ASN A 449 12.62 20.76 11.99
N ARG A 450 12.11 19.74 12.69
CA ARG A 450 11.33 18.65 12.11
C ARG A 450 9.88 18.86 12.49
N SER A 451 8.98 18.90 11.51
CA SER A 451 7.54 18.86 11.72
C SER A 451 7.17 17.47 12.27
N PHE A 452 7.38 17.27 13.56
CA PHE A 452 6.76 16.16 14.25
C PHE A 452 5.33 16.59 14.50
N GLU A 453 4.41 16.11 13.66
CA GLU A 453 3.08 15.89 14.18
C GLU A 453 3.27 14.93 15.36
N ASP A 454 3.05 15.39 16.58
CA ASP A 454 3.05 14.51 17.76
C ASP A 454 1.86 13.56 17.58
N ILE A 455 2.11 12.42 16.92
CA ILE A 455 1.14 11.36 16.68
C ILE A 455 1.33 10.34 17.81
N VAL A 456 0.22 9.91 18.42
CA VAL A 456 0.23 8.88 19.47
C VAL A 456 0.82 7.57 18.94
N PHE A 457 0.63 7.30 17.65
CA PHE A 457 1.16 6.17 16.90
C PHE A 457 2.35 6.59 16.02
N GLY A 458 3.47 5.88 16.15
CA GLY A 458 4.66 6.14 15.33
C GLY A 458 5.52 7.29 15.85
N ASN A 459 5.75 7.30 17.16
CA ASN A 459 6.72 8.18 17.84
C ASN A 459 8.21 7.87 17.50
N ASN A 460 8.48 7.08 16.46
CA ASN A 460 9.80 6.61 16.02
C ASN A 460 10.62 5.79 17.04
N THR A 461 10.05 5.43 18.20
CA THR A 461 10.72 4.55 19.17
C THR A 461 10.55 3.07 18.83
N GLY A 462 9.61 2.75 17.95
CA GLY A 462 9.16 1.40 17.59
C GLY A 462 8.08 0.81 18.50
N TYR A 463 7.64 1.58 19.50
CA TYR A 463 6.65 1.21 20.50
C TYR A 463 5.58 2.30 20.62
N SER A 464 4.30 1.91 20.65
CA SER A 464 3.21 2.81 21.07
C SER A 464 3.39 3.22 22.54
N TYR A 465 2.64 4.22 23.03
CA TYR A 465 2.66 4.56 24.47
C TYR A 465 1.82 3.58 25.30
N TYR A 466 2.16 3.39 26.58
CA TYR A 466 1.59 2.30 27.37
C TYR A 466 0.16 2.66 27.74
N ASN A 467 -0.79 1.78 27.43
CA ASN A 467 -2.22 2.08 27.59
C ASN A 467 -2.58 3.43 26.93
N ASP A 468 -2.14 3.62 25.68
CA ASP A 468 -2.28 4.89 24.94
C ASP A 468 -3.72 5.38 24.75
N SER A 469 -4.74 4.56 24.99
CA SER A 469 -6.16 4.93 25.00
C SER A 469 -6.64 5.50 26.33
N ASP A 470 -5.81 5.52 27.38
CA ASP A 470 -6.17 6.06 28.69
C ASP A 470 -6.54 7.55 28.63
N GLU A 471 -7.65 7.92 29.28
CA GLU A 471 -8.19 9.28 29.24
C GLU A 471 -7.25 10.33 29.84
N ASP A 472 -6.59 10.02 30.96
CA ASP A 472 -5.67 10.96 31.63
C ASP A 472 -4.40 11.12 30.82
N PHE A 473 -3.89 10.02 30.26
CA PHE A 473 -2.76 10.08 29.33
C PHE A 473 -3.11 10.93 28.09
N ARG A 474 -4.25 10.68 27.45
CA ARG A 474 -4.69 11.45 26.27
C ARG A 474 -4.85 12.92 26.57
N LYS A 475 -5.40 13.27 27.72
CA LYS A 475 -5.53 14.66 28.17
C LYS A 475 -4.17 15.34 28.29
N LEU A 476 -3.21 14.73 28.97
CA LEU A 476 -1.87 15.31 29.18
C LEU A 476 -1.01 15.29 27.91
N PHE A 477 -1.13 14.25 27.08
CA PHE A 477 -0.54 14.18 25.75
C PHE A 477 -1.00 15.35 24.87
N ASN A 478 -2.33 15.58 24.81
CA ASN A 478 -2.90 16.67 24.01
C ASN A 478 -2.49 18.04 24.54
N LEU A 479 -2.38 18.21 25.86
CA LEU A 479 -1.86 19.43 26.48
C LEU A 479 -0.42 19.70 25.99
N LEU A 480 0.49 18.75 26.17
CA LEU A 480 1.89 18.87 25.75
C LEU A 480 2.01 19.16 24.25
N ARG A 481 1.24 18.43 23.42
CA ARG A 481 1.18 18.64 21.97
C ARG A 481 0.70 20.04 21.62
N SER A 482 -0.35 20.54 22.26
CA SER A 482 -0.91 21.86 21.97
C SER A 482 0.05 22.99 22.31
N GLU A 483 0.75 22.90 23.44
CA GLU A 483 1.75 23.88 23.87
C GLU A 483 2.96 23.89 22.90
N ARG A 484 3.48 22.70 22.55
CA ARG A 484 4.57 22.58 21.56
C ARG A 484 4.18 23.12 20.19
N LYS A 485 2.96 22.82 19.73
CA LYS A 485 2.43 23.33 18.47
C LYS A 485 2.33 24.86 18.49
N SER A 486 1.79 25.44 19.56
CA SER A 486 1.69 26.89 19.70
C SER A 486 3.04 27.58 19.56
N ILE A 487 4.08 27.04 20.20
CA ILE A 487 5.45 27.56 20.11
C ILE A 487 6.02 27.41 18.70
N SER A 488 5.81 26.25 18.07
CA SER A 488 6.23 26.01 16.68
C SER A 488 5.56 26.99 15.71
N ASP A 489 4.27 27.24 15.87
CA ASP A 489 3.50 28.17 15.03
C ASP A 489 3.96 29.62 15.25
N GLU A 490 4.26 30.01 16.49
CA GLU A 490 4.83 31.32 16.81
C GLU A 490 6.20 31.51 16.17
N LEU A 491 7.10 30.52 16.28
CA LEU A 491 8.42 30.58 15.65
C LEU A 491 8.35 30.63 14.14
N LYS A 492 7.47 29.83 13.54
CA LYS A 492 7.24 29.88 12.09
C LYS A 492 6.75 31.26 11.67
N HIS A 493 5.84 31.86 12.43
CA HIS A 493 5.36 33.21 12.17
C HIS A 493 6.49 34.25 12.30
N GLN A 494 7.33 34.16 13.33
CA GLN A 494 8.51 35.02 13.49
C GLN A 494 9.50 34.85 12.32
N ALA A 495 9.78 33.62 11.90
CA ALA A 495 10.64 33.32 10.75
C ALA A 495 10.05 33.89 9.44
N GLU A 496 8.73 33.80 9.24
CA GLU A 496 8.04 34.40 8.11
C GLU A 496 8.14 35.94 8.13
N ILE A 497 8.06 36.59 9.30
CA ILE A 497 8.27 38.04 9.44
C ILE A 497 9.73 38.40 9.12
N ILE A 498 10.70 37.66 9.66
CA ILE A 498 12.13 37.90 9.39
C ILE A 498 12.41 37.78 7.88
N ARG A 499 11.92 36.71 7.25
CA ARG A 499 12.03 36.50 5.80
C ARG A 499 11.34 37.62 5.03
N ALA A 500 10.15 38.05 5.45
CA ALA A 500 9.47 39.16 4.79
C ALA A 500 10.30 40.47 4.85
N ASN A 501 10.90 40.76 6.01
CA ASN A 501 11.73 41.95 6.21
C ASN A 501 12.99 42.00 5.32
N GLU A 502 13.42 40.89 4.72
CA GLU A 502 14.52 40.90 3.75
C GLU A 502 14.21 41.73 2.50
N VAL A 503 12.93 41.97 2.19
CA VAL A 503 12.51 42.91 1.13
C VAL A 503 13.09 44.31 1.35
N PHE A 504 13.20 44.75 2.61
CA PHE A 504 13.82 46.04 2.94
C PHE A 504 15.29 46.06 2.52
N THR A 505 16.02 44.97 2.77
CA THR A 505 17.41 44.80 2.36
C THR A 505 17.54 44.79 0.85
N TYR A 506 16.71 44.04 0.14
CA TYR A 506 16.76 43.96 -1.33
C TYR A 506 16.42 45.29 -2.00
N LEU A 507 15.44 46.03 -1.47
CA LEU A 507 15.11 47.39 -1.92
C LEU A 507 16.25 48.38 -1.63
N ALA A 508 16.91 48.30 -0.48
CA ALA A 508 18.03 49.16 -0.14
C ALA A 508 19.26 48.90 -1.02
N GLN A 509 19.53 47.63 -1.33
CA GLN A 509 20.68 47.19 -2.14
C GLN A 509 20.43 47.30 -3.65
N GLY A 510 19.18 47.46 -4.08
CA GLY A 510 18.82 47.48 -5.50
C GLY A 510 18.79 46.09 -6.15
N ASN A 511 18.57 45.03 -5.37
CA ASN A 511 18.61 43.65 -5.85
C ASN A 511 17.23 43.21 -6.37
N LYS A 512 17.06 43.31 -7.69
CA LYS A 512 15.77 43.01 -8.33
C LYS A 512 15.44 41.51 -8.39
N ASP A 513 16.44 40.65 -8.53
CA ASP A 513 16.22 39.23 -8.79
C ASP A 513 15.70 38.55 -7.51
N ASP A 514 16.25 38.94 -6.36
CA ASP A 514 15.76 38.50 -5.06
C ASP A 514 14.35 39.05 -4.74
N LEU A 515 14.03 40.28 -5.15
CA LEU A 515 12.68 40.82 -5.04
C LEU A 515 11.66 40.04 -5.87
N ILE A 516 12.01 39.67 -7.12
CA ILE A 516 11.15 38.83 -7.97
C ILE A 516 10.95 37.47 -7.31
N ASN A 517 12.05 36.86 -6.84
CA ASN A 517 11.99 35.54 -6.24
C ASN A 517 11.10 35.53 -4.98
N ILE A 518 11.30 36.45 -4.04
CA ILE A 518 10.56 36.46 -2.78
C ILE A 518 9.10 36.90 -2.94
N LEU A 519 8.80 37.90 -3.76
CA LEU A 519 7.44 38.44 -3.89
C LEU A 519 6.58 37.67 -4.90
N TYR A 520 7.19 37.21 -6.00
CA TYR A 520 6.47 36.56 -7.10
C TYR A 520 6.69 35.04 -7.06
N THR A 521 7.91 34.54 -7.29
CA THR A 521 8.16 33.09 -7.42
C THR A 521 7.73 32.29 -6.18
N GLU A 522 8.08 32.77 -4.98
CA GLU A 522 7.78 32.08 -3.71
C GLU A 522 6.36 32.37 -3.19
N ASN A 523 5.85 33.59 -3.40
CA ASN A 523 4.68 34.12 -2.69
C ASN A 523 3.61 34.79 -3.58
N GLN A 524 3.52 34.42 -4.87
CA GLN A 524 2.50 34.95 -5.80
C GLN A 524 1.06 34.85 -5.25
N PHE A 525 0.71 33.70 -4.67
CA PHE A 525 -0.65 33.39 -4.19
C PHE A 525 -0.78 33.39 -2.66
N LYS A 526 0.24 33.85 -1.93
CA LYS A 526 0.29 33.78 -0.45
C LYS A 526 0.40 35.17 0.17
N PRO A 527 -0.37 35.49 1.24
CA PRO A 527 -0.18 36.71 2.01
C PRO A 527 1.25 36.87 2.54
N PHE A 528 1.80 38.06 2.33
CA PHE A 528 3.18 38.45 2.52
C PHE A 528 3.28 39.86 3.12
N PHE A 529 2.67 40.87 2.48
CA PHE A 529 2.80 42.27 2.88
C PHE A 529 2.11 42.60 4.21
N ASN A 530 1.10 41.83 4.61
CA ASN A 530 0.47 41.95 5.93
C ASN A 530 1.42 41.64 7.09
N LYS A 531 2.62 41.11 6.81
CA LYS A 531 3.69 40.84 7.79
C LYS A 531 4.69 41.99 7.91
N LEU A 532 4.60 43.01 7.04
CA LEU A 532 5.52 44.13 6.98
C LEU A 532 4.96 45.37 7.67
N ASN A 533 5.85 46.22 8.15
CA ASN A 533 5.51 47.57 8.60
C ASN A 533 5.53 48.55 7.40
N ALA A 534 4.41 49.20 7.10
CA ALA A 534 4.30 50.11 5.97
C ALA A 534 5.17 51.37 6.12
N GLU A 535 5.46 51.79 7.36
CA GLU A 535 6.36 52.91 7.62
C GLU A 535 7.81 52.59 7.30
N ASP A 536 8.26 51.40 7.69
CA ASP A 536 9.60 50.94 7.39
C ASP A 536 9.77 50.71 5.88
N LEU A 537 8.76 50.15 5.21
CA LEU A 537 8.77 50.05 3.75
C LEU A 537 8.87 51.44 3.10
N MET A 538 8.10 52.42 3.57
CA MET A 538 8.14 53.76 3.02
C MET A 538 9.51 54.41 3.23
N LYS A 539 10.10 54.29 4.43
CA LYS A 539 11.45 54.79 4.72
C LYS A 539 12.49 54.20 3.78
N VAL A 540 12.42 52.90 3.52
CA VAL A 540 13.34 52.23 2.57
C VAL A 540 13.11 52.74 1.15
N LEU A 541 11.85 52.80 0.71
CA LEU A 541 11.50 53.29 -0.63
C LEU A 541 11.97 54.72 -0.87
N LEU A 542 11.96 55.61 0.13
CA LEU A 542 12.50 56.98 0.01
C LEU A 542 13.99 57.02 -0.36
N HIS A 543 14.77 56.07 0.16
CA HIS A 543 16.22 56.01 -0.03
C HIS A 543 16.65 55.07 -1.17
N SER A 544 15.77 54.16 -1.60
CA SER A 544 16.00 53.25 -2.72
C SER A 544 16.20 53.99 -4.05
N SER A 545 16.98 53.37 -4.95
CA SER A 545 17.15 53.89 -6.31
C SER A 545 15.81 53.92 -7.08
N ASN A 546 15.67 54.84 -8.02
CA ASN A 546 14.48 54.89 -8.88
C ASN A 546 14.32 53.62 -9.72
N TYR A 547 15.45 52.99 -10.11
CA TYR A 547 15.47 51.70 -10.80
C TYR A 547 14.75 50.63 -9.98
N ILE A 548 15.19 50.39 -8.73
CA ILE A 548 14.57 49.34 -7.92
C ILE A 548 13.15 49.69 -7.49
N THR A 549 12.84 50.97 -7.28
CA THR A 549 11.46 51.45 -7.02
C THR A 549 10.52 51.10 -8.18
N SER A 550 10.97 51.31 -9.42
CA SER A 550 10.19 50.97 -10.61
C SER A 550 10.02 49.45 -10.79
N TYR A 551 11.04 48.65 -10.48
CA TYR A 551 10.93 47.19 -10.51
C TYR A 551 9.99 46.66 -9.43
N PHE A 552 10.11 47.17 -8.20
CA PHE A 552 9.18 46.85 -7.12
C PHE A 552 7.73 47.15 -7.52
N ASN A 553 7.48 48.31 -8.14
CA ASN A 553 6.16 48.68 -8.66
C ASN A 553 5.62 47.64 -9.65
N HIS A 554 6.43 47.24 -10.63
CA HIS A 554 6.03 46.24 -11.63
C HIS A 554 5.77 44.86 -11.00
N ILE A 555 6.60 44.43 -10.05
CA ILE A 555 6.45 43.14 -9.37
C ILE A 555 5.12 43.08 -8.59
N ILE A 556 4.79 44.13 -7.85
CA ILE A 556 3.53 44.16 -7.09
C ILE A 556 2.34 44.27 -8.05
N GLU A 557 2.43 45.09 -9.10
CA GLU A 557 1.39 45.18 -10.13
C GLU A 557 1.07 43.79 -10.70
N GLU A 558 2.09 43.07 -11.18
CA GLU A 558 1.94 41.70 -11.70
C GLU A 558 1.38 40.75 -10.63
N ARG A 559 1.86 40.80 -9.39
CA ARG A 559 1.41 39.91 -8.31
C ARG A 559 -0.10 40.00 -8.06
N TYR A 560 -0.70 41.20 -8.11
CA TYR A 560 -2.15 41.36 -7.85
C TYR A 560 -3.01 41.30 -9.11
N THR A 561 -2.47 41.70 -10.28
CA THR A 561 -3.25 41.83 -11.53
C THR A 561 -3.08 40.64 -12.47
N SER A 562 -2.09 39.78 -12.25
CA SER A 562 -1.81 38.61 -13.10
C SER A 562 -3.06 37.77 -13.34
N ARG A 563 -3.12 37.20 -14.55
CA ARG A 563 -4.19 36.28 -14.97
C ARG A 563 -3.92 34.84 -14.54
N ASP A 564 -2.77 34.58 -13.92
CA ASP A 564 -2.43 33.27 -13.36
C ASP A 564 -3.44 32.87 -12.29
N THR A 565 -3.70 31.56 -12.19
CA THR A 565 -4.68 31.03 -11.24
C THR A 565 -4.12 29.88 -10.43
N LEU A 566 -4.41 29.87 -9.13
CA LEU A 566 -4.26 28.72 -8.24
C LEU A 566 -5.67 28.22 -7.91
N ASN A 567 -5.94 26.94 -8.20
CA ASN A 567 -7.27 26.32 -8.03
C ASN A 567 -8.41 27.10 -8.71
N GLY A 568 -8.16 27.66 -9.90
CA GLY A 568 -9.15 28.43 -10.67
C GLY A 568 -9.44 29.84 -10.14
N LEU A 569 -8.75 30.30 -9.09
CA LEU A 569 -8.87 31.65 -8.54
C LEU A 569 -7.60 32.46 -8.80
N ARG A 570 -7.77 33.76 -9.10
CA ARG A 570 -6.65 34.70 -9.27
C ARG A 570 -6.01 35.07 -7.93
N ALA A 571 -4.75 35.48 -7.97
CA ALA A 571 -3.94 35.81 -6.79
C ALA A 571 -4.64 36.75 -5.78
N TYR A 572 -5.16 37.90 -6.22
CA TYR A 572 -5.78 38.88 -5.32
C TYR A 572 -6.89 38.33 -4.41
N LYS A 573 -7.57 37.23 -4.81
CA LYS A 573 -8.59 36.58 -3.97
C LYS A 573 -8.02 35.94 -2.70
N TYR A 574 -6.77 35.51 -2.73
CA TYR A 574 -6.06 34.95 -1.57
C TYR A 574 -5.38 36.02 -0.71
N LEU A 575 -5.28 37.26 -1.23
CA LEU A 575 -4.44 38.32 -0.68
C LEU A 575 -5.24 39.43 0.01
N LYS A 576 -6.55 39.25 0.21
CA LYS A 576 -7.46 40.23 0.85
C LYS A 576 -6.92 40.78 2.17
N ILE A 577 -6.29 39.93 2.99
CA ILE A 577 -5.71 40.32 4.28
C ILE A 577 -4.60 41.40 4.16
N GLU A 578 -4.04 41.62 2.97
CA GLU A 578 -3.03 42.65 2.70
C GLU A 578 -3.64 44.04 2.42
N GLU A 579 -4.96 44.17 2.28
CA GLU A 579 -5.63 45.45 1.97
C GLU A 579 -5.29 46.54 3.00
N GLY A 580 -5.34 46.22 4.29
CA GLY A 580 -5.02 47.16 5.36
C GLY A 580 -3.58 47.69 5.27
N PHE A 581 -2.64 46.84 4.86
CA PHE A 581 -1.25 47.26 4.65
C PHE A 581 -1.12 48.27 3.50
N TRP A 582 -1.79 48.02 2.38
CA TRP A 582 -1.71 48.93 1.23
C TRP A 582 -2.37 50.27 1.47
N ILE A 583 -3.49 50.30 2.20
CA ILE A 583 -4.14 51.55 2.63
C ILE A 583 -3.18 52.36 3.52
N ASP A 584 -2.51 51.72 4.49
CA ASP A 584 -1.54 52.41 5.35
C ASP A 584 -0.35 52.95 4.53
N LEU A 585 0.21 52.13 3.64
CA LEU A 585 1.31 52.56 2.77
C LEU A 585 0.92 53.74 1.86
N GLN A 586 -0.28 53.72 1.27
CA GLN A 586 -0.80 54.82 0.45
C GLN A 586 -0.90 56.13 1.24
N ASN A 587 -1.42 56.06 2.47
CA ASN A 587 -1.53 57.24 3.33
C ASN A 587 -0.16 57.85 3.62
N LYS A 588 0.84 57.00 3.88
CA LYS A 588 2.24 57.43 4.11
C LYS A 588 2.86 58.02 2.83
N ILE A 589 2.65 57.39 1.67
CA ILE A 589 3.11 57.93 0.38
C ILE A 589 2.53 59.34 0.13
N SER A 590 1.24 59.52 0.37
CA SER A 590 0.54 60.79 0.17
C SER A 590 1.12 61.94 1.01
N GLN A 591 1.64 61.63 2.20
CA GLN A 591 2.28 62.61 3.09
C GLN A 591 3.67 63.03 2.60
N GLU A 592 4.42 62.12 1.96
CA GLU A 592 5.80 62.35 1.54
C GLU A 592 5.90 63.03 0.15
N ILE A 593 4.96 62.79 -0.76
CA ILE A 593 4.96 63.31 -2.15
C ILE A 593 5.31 64.82 -2.26
N PRO A 594 4.74 65.72 -1.43
CA PRO A 594 5.05 67.16 -1.49
C PRO A 594 6.52 67.50 -1.25
N HIS A 595 7.25 66.64 -0.51
CA HIS A 595 8.62 66.84 -0.07
C HIS A 595 9.66 66.17 -1.00
N LEU A 596 9.21 65.39 -1.99
CA LEU A 596 10.09 64.66 -2.91
C LEU A 596 10.68 65.52 -4.03
N THR A 597 11.91 65.19 -4.43
CA THR A 597 12.55 65.73 -5.64
C THR A 597 11.82 65.28 -6.90
N MET A 598 11.90 66.07 -7.99
CA MET A 598 11.10 65.87 -9.21
C MET A 598 11.12 64.43 -9.74
N LEU A 599 12.30 63.81 -9.83
CA LEU A 599 12.42 62.45 -10.37
C LEU A 599 11.94 61.38 -9.37
N LYS A 600 12.25 61.52 -8.08
CA LYS A 600 11.79 60.58 -7.06
C LYS A 600 10.27 60.62 -6.91
N ARG A 601 9.69 61.84 -6.96
CA ARG A 601 8.25 62.08 -6.95
C ARG A 601 7.55 61.31 -8.05
N TYR A 602 8.05 61.39 -9.29
CA TYR A 602 7.46 60.67 -10.43
C TYR A 602 7.33 59.16 -10.18
N PHE A 603 8.39 58.49 -9.72
CA PHE A 603 8.34 57.05 -9.45
C PHE A 603 7.45 56.67 -8.26
N ILE A 604 7.39 57.52 -7.22
CA ILE A 604 6.51 57.30 -6.07
C ILE A 604 5.03 57.56 -6.44
N GLU A 605 4.73 58.51 -7.33
CA GLU A 605 3.38 58.73 -7.86
C GLU A 605 2.89 57.58 -8.75
N GLN A 606 3.80 56.95 -9.52
CA GLN A 606 3.48 55.71 -10.24
C GLN A 606 3.14 54.58 -9.26
N LEU A 607 3.95 54.42 -8.20
CA LEU A 607 3.69 53.44 -7.15
C LEU A 607 2.35 53.69 -6.45
N ASP A 608 2.02 54.94 -6.11
CA ASP A 608 0.72 55.31 -5.54
C ASP A 608 -0.45 54.93 -6.46
N THR A 609 -0.28 55.10 -7.77
CA THR A 609 -1.29 54.72 -8.77
C THR A 609 -1.52 53.20 -8.75
N THR A 610 -0.46 52.40 -8.80
CA THR A 610 -0.55 50.94 -8.69
C THR A 610 -1.19 50.50 -7.38
N ILE A 611 -0.84 51.13 -6.26
CA ILE A 611 -1.41 50.81 -4.95
C ILE A 611 -2.92 51.09 -4.92
N LYS A 612 -3.40 52.17 -5.56
CA LYS A 612 -4.86 52.42 -5.68
C LYS A 612 -5.57 51.30 -6.42
N GLU A 613 -4.96 50.78 -7.49
CA GLU A 613 -5.51 49.67 -8.26
C GLU A 613 -5.52 48.37 -7.44
N ILE A 614 -4.44 48.10 -6.70
CA ILE A 614 -4.35 46.96 -5.78
C ILE A 614 -5.45 47.05 -4.71
N ILE A 615 -5.60 48.20 -4.05
CA ILE A 615 -6.65 48.41 -3.03
C ILE A 615 -8.02 48.16 -3.67
N ALA A 616 -8.32 48.75 -4.82
CA ALA A 616 -9.60 48.54 -5.50
C ALA A 616 -9.87 47.06 -5.84
N LEU A 617 -8.85 46.32 -6.26
CA LEU A 617 -8.95 44.88 -6.51
C LEU A 617 -9.22 44.09 -5.23
N LEU A 618 -8.51 44.38 -4.14
CA LEU A 618 -8.71 43.70 -2.85
C LEU A 618 -10.07 44.07 -2.23
N SER A 619 -10.51 45.33 -2.33
CA SER A 619 -11.85 45.77 -1.89
C SER A 619 -12.99 45.07 -2.63
N SER A 620 -12.75 44.57 -3.85
CA SER A 620 -13.74 43.83 -4.63
C SER A 620 -13.98 42.39 -4.14
N VAL A 621 -13.08 41.87 -3.29
CA VAL A 621 -13.22 40.54 -2.67
C VAL A 621 -14.11 40.66 -1.43
N PRO A 622 -15.20 39.88 -1.31
CA PRO A 622 -16.05 39.87 -0.13
C PRO A 622 -15.27 39.46 1.12
N ASP A 623 -15.62 40.03 2.28
CA ASP A 623 -15.17 39.52 3.57
C ASP A 623 -15.79 38.12 3.78
N VAL A 624 -14.94 37.12 4.02
CA VAL A 624 -15.34 35.71 4.27
C VAL A 624 -15.16 35.39 5.74
#